data_AF-A0A5C8MGN6-F1
#
_entry.id   AF-A0A5C8MGN6-F1
#
_cell.length_a   1.000
_cell.length_b   1.000
_cell.length_c   1.000
_cell.angle_alpha   90.00
_cell.angle_beta   90.00
_cell.angle_gamma   90.00
#
_symmetry.space_group_name_H-M   'P 1'
#
loop_
_entity.id
_entity.type
_entity.pdbx_description
1 polymer ?
#
loop_
_entity_poly.entity_id
_entity_poly.type
_entity_poly.pdbx_seq_one_letter_code
_entity_poly.pdbx_strand_id
1 'polypeptide(L)'
;MLTNEQKERFQVLLQQLELTSDEFVPYFSEAGIQKLVIEKEKKCWHFYFLLPKILPYQVYQLFTQKLVHAFHHIANVKYTIQTIDSHFTESDVRDYWTLCLQELQEGVSPLLSLLHEQVPTVKGNKLYVTAR
;
A
#
# COMPACT_ATOMS: atom_id res chain seq x y z
N MET A 1 -1.35 -6.12 -19.22
CA MET A 1 -0.46 -7.23 -18.83
C MET A 1 0.93 -6.66 -18.60
N LEU A 2 1.62 -7.07 -17.52
CA LEU A 2 2.99 -6.64 -17.24
C LEU A 2 3.98 -7.32 -18.21
N THR A 3 5.06 -6.64 -18.56
CA THR A 3 6.19 -7.25 -19.27
C THR A 3 7.10 -8.01 -18.30
N ASN A 4 7.91 -8.94 -18.81
CA ASN A 4 8.88 -9.68 -17.98
C ASN A 4 9.87 -8.72 -17.28
N GLU A 5 10.34 -7.70 -17.99
CA GLU A 5 11.24 -6.67 -17.44
C GLU A 5 10.61 -5.93 -16.24
N GLN A 6 9.30 -5.64 -16.29
CA GLN A 6 8.59 -4.99 -15.18
C GLN A 6 8.49 -5.88 -13.94
N LYS A 7 8.36 -7.20 -14.13
CA LYS A 7 8.35 -8.19 -13.05
C LYS A 7 9.76 -8.39 -12.47
N GLU A 8 10.77 -8.53 -13.33
CA GLU A 8 12.18 -8.68 -12.91
C GLU A 8 12.64 -7.47 -12.07
N ARG A 9 12.33 -6.25 -12.50
CA ARG A 9 12.63 -5.04 -11.71
C ARG A 9 11.97 -5.05 -10.35
N PHE A 10 10.74 -5.57 -10.25
CA PHE A 10 10.06 -5.70 -8.97
C PHE A 10 10.71 -6.77 -8.09
N GLN A 11 11.15 -7.89 -8.66
CA GLN A 11 11.89 -8.91 -7.90
C GLN A 11 13.21 -8.36 -7.34
N VAL A 12 13.96 -7.59 -8.14
CA VAL A 12 15.17 -6.90 -7.66
C VAL A 12 14.83 -5.92 -6.53
N LEU A 13 13.71 -5.18 -6.66
CA LEU A 13 13.25 -4.32 -5.57
C LEU A 13 12.96 -5.14 -4.31
N LEU A 14 12.21 -6.24 -4.39
CA LEU A 14 11.93 -7.10 -3.22
C LEU A 14 13.20 -7.62 -2.55
N GLN A 15 14.23 -7.94 -3.32
CA GLN A 15 15.55 -8.30 -2.78
C GLN A 15 16.17 -7.15 -1.99
N GLN A 16 16.12 -5.92 -2.51
CA GLN A 16 16.58 -4.72 -1.80
C GLN A 16 15.76 -4.42 -0.54
N LEU A 17 14.48 -4.79 -0.53
CA LEU A 17 13.58 -4.64 0.62
C LEU A 17 13.67 -5.80 1.62
N GLU A 18 14.44 -6.85 1.30
CA GLU A 18 14.53 -8.11 2.06
C GLU A 18 13.18 -8.84 2.21
N LEU A 19 12.26 -8.66 1.25
CA LEU A 19 10.92 -9.26 1.22
C LEU A 19 10.87 -10.48 0.31
N THR A 20 11.78 -11.42 0.56
CA THR A 20 11.99 -12.61 -0.28
C THR A 20 11.76 -13.93 0.44
N SER A 21 11.38 -13.90 1.73
CA SER A 21 10.99 -15.11 2.46
C SER A 21 9.72 -15.75 1.87
N ASP A 22 9.59 -17.06 2.05
CA ASP A 22 8.48 -17.87 1.50
C ASP A 22 7.09 -17.36 1.92
N GLU A 23 6.99 -16.65 3.04
CA GLU A 23 5.75 -16.03 3.51
C GLU A 23 5.28 -14.88 2.58
N PHE A 24 6.20 -14.17 1.92
CA PHE A 24 5.87 -13.01 1.08
C PHE A 24 5.66 -13.36 -0.39
N VAL A 25 6.29 -14.43 -0.87
CA VAL A 25 6.22 -14.89 -2.28
C VAL A 25 4.77 -14.94 -2.82
N PRO A 26 3.76 -15.47 -2.09
CA PRO A 26 2.41 -15.56 -2.60
C PRO A 26 1.75 -14.20 -2.90
N TYR A 27 2.16 -13.14 -2.20
CA TYR A 27 1.60 -11.80 -2.38
C TYR A 27 2.21 -11.06 -3.58
N PHE A 28 3.42 -11.45 -4.00
CA PHE A 28 4.23 -10.72 -4.97
C PHE A 28 4.56 -11.51 -6.25
N SER A 29 4.19 -12.79 -6.35
CA SER A 29 4.51 -13.68 -7.48
C SER A 29 4.22 -13.08 -8.87
N GLU A 30 3.12 -12.34 -9.02
CA GLU A 30 2.70 -11.70 -10.27
C GLU A 30 2.78 -10.16 -10.21
N ALA A 31 3.49 -9.64 -9.21
CA ALA A 31 3.65 -8.21 -9.02
C ALA A 31 4.73 -7.61 -9.95
N GLY A 32 4.60 -6.32 -10.25
CA GLY A 32 5.54 -5.62 -11.12
C GLY A 32 5.57 -4.12 -10.89
N ILE A 33 6.64 -3.47 -11.34
CA ILE A 33 6.73 -2.02 -11.45
C ILE A 33 6.22 -1.62 -12.83
N GLN A 34 5.00 -1.08 -12.92
CA GLN A 34 4.45 -0.57 -14.18
C GLN A 34 5.29 0.58 -14.72
N LYS A 35 5.65 1.53 -13.86
CA LYS A 35 6.52 2.66 -14.20
C LYS A 35 7.15 3.25 -12.94
N LEU A 36 8.29 3.90 -13.12
CA LEU A 36 8.96 4.73 -12.11
C LEU A 36 9.10 6.14 -12.68
N VAL A 37 8.55 7.12 -11.97
CA VAL A 37 8.64 8.54 -12.35
C VAL A 37 9.63 9.23 -11.41
N ILE A 38 10.64 9.87 -11.99
CA ILE A 38 11.68 10.59 -11.24
C ILE A 38 11.50 12.09 -11.45
N GLU A 39 11.01 12.77 -10.42
CA GLU A 39 10.90 14.22 -10.37
C GLU A 39 12.20 14.79 -9.78
N LYS A 40 13.18 15.08 -10.65
CA LYS A 40 14.50 15.58 -10.23
C LYS A 40 14.42 16.88 -9.42
N GLU A 41 13.58 17.82 -9.85
CA GLU A 41 13.39 19.12 -9.19
C GLU A 41 12.92 18.98 -7.74
N LYS A 42 12.04 18.01 -7.48
CA LYS A 42 11.49 17.74 -6.14
C LYS A 42 12.25 16.66 -5.39
N LYS A 43 13.32 16.11 -5.99
CA LYS A 43 14.08 14.96 -5.48
C LYS A 43 13.13 13.83 -5.03
N CYS A 44 12.15 13.51 -5.87
CA CYS A 44 11.04 12.60 -5.54
C CYS A 44 10.93 11.47 -6.57
N TRP A 45 10.78 10.24 -6.09
CA TRP A 45 10.58 9.04 -6.90
C TRP A 45 9.16 8.53 -6.66
N HIS A 46 8.39 8.36 -7.74
CA HIS A 46 7.03 7.81 -7.67
C HIS A 46 6.98 6.46 -8.36
N PHE A 47 6.81 5.40 -7.57
CA PHE A 47 6.66 4.04 -8.07
C PHE A 47 5.19 3.72 -8.37
N TYR A 48 4.92 3.13 -9.54
CA TYR A 48 3.60 2.61 -9.87
C TYR A 48 3.70 1.09 -9.91
N PHE A 49 3.03 0.45 -8.96
CA PHE A 49 3.02 -1.00 -8.81
C PHE A 49 1.71 -1.58 -9.33
N LEU A 50 1.81 -2.76 -9.94
CA LEU A 50 0.66 -3.63 -10.17
C LEU A 50 0.88 -4.90 -9.35
N LEU A 51 -0.07 -5.24 -8.49
CA LEU A 51 -0.06 -6.44 -7.66
C LEU A 51 -1.17 -7.39 -8.13
N PRO A 52 -1.07 -8.70 -7.87
CA PRO A 52 -2.14 -9.63 -8.21
C PRO A 52 -3.44 -9.34 -7.44
N LYS A 53 -3.32 -8.96 -6.16
CA LYS A 53 -4.43 -8.81 -5.23
C LYS A 53 -4.07 -7.79 -4.14
N ILE A 54 -5.09 -7.34 -3.39
CA ILE A 54 -4.89 -6.47 -2.24
C ILE A 54 -3.99 -7.19 -1.22
N LEU A 55 -3.01 -6.46 -0.69
CA LEU A 55 -2.10 -6.99 0.33
C LEU A 55 -2.84 -7.06 1.67
N PRO A 56 -2.56 -8.06 2.52
CA PRO A 56 -2.92 -7.97 3.93
C PRO A 56 -2.24 -6.74 4.55
N TYR A 57 -2.92 -6.08 5.49
CA TYR A 57 -2.45 -4.84 6.09
C TYR A 57 -1.01 -4.93 6.64
N GLN A 58 -0.67 -6.02 7.32
CA GLN A 58 0.68 -6.23 7.87
C GLN A 58 1.76 -6.29 6.78
N VAL A 59 1.47 -6.97 5.67
CA VAL A 59 2.39 -7.07 4.51
C VAL A 59 2.53 -5.71 3.83
N TYR A 60 1.43 -4.98 3.68
CA TYR A 60 1.45 -3.62 3.14
C TYR A 60 2.27 -2.67 4.00
N GLN A 61 2.05 -2.66 5.32
CA GLN A 61 2.78 -1.79 6.23
C GLN A 61 4.28 -2.06 6.18
N LEU A 62 4.67 -3.34 6.20
CA LEU A 62 6.06 -3.74 6.10
C LEU A 62 6.67 -3.35 4.75
N PHE A 63 5.95 -3.59 3.65
CA PHE A 63 6.38 -3.20 2.31
C PHE A 63 6.63 -1.70 2.22
N THR A 64 5.69 -0.89 2.69
CA THR A 64 5.80 0.58 2.69
C THR A 64 6.97 1.05 3.55
N GLN A 65 7.13 0.49 4.75
CA GLN A 65 8.23 0.85 5.64
C GLN A 65 9.59 0.54 5.01
N LYS A 66 9.76 -0.68 4.48
CA LYS A 66 11.00 -1.10 3.81
C LYS A 66 11.27 -0.25 2.56
N LEU A 67 10.23 0.03 1.76
CA LEU A 67 10.35 0.83 0.54
C LEU A 67 10.82 2.25 0.84
N VAL A 68 10.19 2.94 1.79
CA VAL A 68 10.60 4.29 2.20
C VAL A 68 12.01 4.26 2.77
N HIS A 69 12.32 3.28 3.64
CA HIS A 69 13.63 3.16 4.26
C HIS A 69 14.76 2.90 3.23
N ALA A 70 14.54 2.04 2.24
CA ALA A 70 15.55 1.69 1.25
C ALA A 70 16.01 2.90 0.41
N PHE A 71 15.11 3.83 0.11
CA PHE A 71 15.41 4.97 -0.77
C PHE A 71 15.44 6.33 -0.05
N HIS A 72 15.24 6.38 1.27
CA HIS A 72 15.17 7.63 2.05
C HIS A 72 16.39 8.55 1.85
N HIS A 73 17.58 7.96 1.66
CA HIS A 73 18.83 8.69 1.49
C HIS A 73 18.98 9.33 0.10
N ILE A 74 18.21 8.86 -0.88
CA ILE A 74 18.31 9.28 -2.29
C ILE A 74 17.22 10.31 -2.62
N ALA A 75 15.97 9.99 -2.29
CA ALA A 75 14.81 10.76 -2.71
C ALA A 75 13.62 10.53 -1.77
N ASN A 76 12.68 11.47 -1.78
CA ASN A 76 11.37 11.23 -1.20
C ASN A 76 10.65 10.15 -2.02
N VAL A 77 10.08 9.15 -1.36
CA VAL A 77 9.44 8.01 -2.02
C VAL A 77 7.93 8.16 -1.97
N LYS A 78 7.31 8.14 -3.14
CA LYS A 78 5.86 8.00 -3.31
C LYS A 78 5.56 6.75 -4.08
N TYR A 79 4.35 6.24 -3.92
CA TYR A 79 3.92 5.09 -4.70
C TYR A 79 2.42 5.08 -4.94
N THR A 80 2.01 4.29 -5.93
CA THR A 80 0.63 3.97 -6.24
C THR A 80 0.55 2.48 -6.51
N ILE A 81 -0.38 1.81 -5.84
CA ILE A 81 -0.63 0.39 -6.02
C ILE A 81 -1.94 0.23 -6.80
N GLN A 82 -1.88 -0.54 -7.87
CA GLN A 82 -3.05 -1.10 -8.54
C GLN A 82 -3.08 -2.61 -8.31
N THR A 83 -4.26 -3.20 -8.25
CA THR A 83 -4.41 -4.66 -8.16
C THR A 83 -5.14 -5.20 -9.39
N ILE A 84 -4.78 -6.41 -9.82
CA ILE A 84 -5.51 -7.10 -10.89
C ILE A 84 -6.86 -7.58 -10.36
N ASP A 85 -6.83 -8.21 -9.19
CA ASP A 85 -8.02 -8.54 -8.42
C ASP A 85 -8.22 -7.50 -7.31
N SER A 86 -9.32 -6.76 -7.39
CA SER A 86 -9.73 -5.75 -6.40
C SER A 86 -10.75 -6.27 -5.39
N HIS A 87 -10.98 -7.58 -5.34
CA HIS A 87 -11.83 -8.18 -4.33
C HIS A 87 -11.22 -7.97 -2.93
N PHE A 88 -12.04 -7.51 -2.00
CA PHE A 88 -11.70 -7.34 -0.59
C PHE A 88 -12.77 -7.99 0.28
N THR A 89 -12.38 -8.40 1.47
CA THR A 89 -13.30 -8.84 2.53
C THR A 89 -13.56 -7.71 3.52
N GLU A 90 -14.60 -7.85 4.35
CA GLU A 90 -14.84 -6.91 5.45
C GLU A 90 -13.68 -6.88 6.46
N SER A 91 -12.96 -7.99 6.62
CA SER A 91 -11.78 -8.05 7.47
C SER A 91 -10.66 -7.19 6.92
N ASP A 92 -10.40 -7.26 5.61
CA ASP A 92 -9.37 -6.44 4.96
C ASP A 92 -9.65 -4.94 5.19
N VAL A 93 -10.91 -4.53 5.00
CA VAL A 93 -11.32 -3.13 5.24
C VAL A 93 -11.10 -2.73 6.69
N ARG A 94 -11.45 -3.60 7.65
CA ARG A 94 -11.28 -3.34 9.08
C ARG A 94 -9.80 -3.17 9.43
N ASP A 95 -8.93 -4.02 8.90
CA ASP A 95 -7.50 -3.99 9.21
C ASP A 95 -6.84 -2.74 8.62
N TYR A 96 -7.28 -2.29 7.44
CA TYR A 96 -6.83 -1.03 6.84
C TYR A 96 -7.45 0.22 7.47
N TRP A 97 -8.57 0.10 8.18
CA TRP A 97 -9.30 1.24 8.75
C TRP A 97 -8.42 2.09 9.67
N THR A 98 -7.62 1.46 10.52
CA THR A 98 -6.72 2.17 11.45
C THR A 98 -5.71 3.02 10.69
N LEU A 99 -5.17 2.53 9.58
CA LEU A 99 -4.26 3.30 8.73
C LEU A 99 -4.98 4.49 8.07
N CYS A 100 -6.17 4.26 7.51
CA CYS A 100 -6.96 5.34 6.91
C CYS A 100 -7.25 6.45 7.92
N LEU A 101 -7.56 6.09 9.17
CA LEU A 101 -7.75 7.06 10.24
C LEU A 101 -6.46 7.82 10.57
N GLN A 102 -5.31 7.13 10.63
CA GLN A 102 -4.01 7.76 10.89
C GLN A 102 -3.64 8.78 9.80
N GLU A 103 -3.82 8.45 8.52
CA GLU A 103 -3.53 9.39 7.42
C GLU A 103 -4.50 10.59 7.42
N LEU A 104 -5.73 10.43 7.92
CA LEU A 104 -6.69 11.53 8.07
C LEU A 104 -6.36 12.48 9.24
N GLN A 105 -5.53 12.08 10.21
CA GLN A 105 -5.14 12.93 11.34
C GLN A 105 -4.27 14.11 10.93
N GLU A 106 -3.57 14.05 9.79
CA GLU A 106 -2.84 15.18 9.20
C GLU A 106 -3.81 16.21 8.58
N GLY A 107 -4.65 16.86 9.40
CA GLY A 107 -5.58 17.89 8.93
C GLY A 107 -6.96 17.95 9.63
N VAL A 108 -6.99 17.93 10.96
CA VAL A 108 -8.07 18.43 11.85
C VAL A 108 -9.52 17.91 11.63
N SER A 109 -10.04 17.09 12.57
CA SER A 109 -11.46 17.13 12.96
C SER A 109 -11.71 16.41 14.31
N PRO A 110 -12.46 16.98 15.27
CA PRO A 110 -12.95 16.29 16.47
C PRO A 110 -13.74 15.00 16.18
N LEU A 111 -14.20 14.88 14.94
CA LEU A 111 -14.91 13.73 14.38
C LEU A 111 -14.00 12.49 14.30
N LEU A 112 -12.68 12.65 14.18
CA LEU A 112 -11.72 11.54 14.13
C LEU A 112 -11.66 10.76 15.44
N SER A 113 -11.74 11.45 16.59
CA SER A 113 -11.84 10.82 17.90
C SER A 113 -13.07 9.92 18.03
N LEU A 114 -14.21 10.33 17.45
CA LEU A 114 -15.46 9.55 17.45
C LEU A 114 -15.40 8.36 16.48
N LEU A 115 -14.58 8.43 15.43
CA LEU A 115 -14.37 7.35 14.47
C LEU A 115 -13.34 6.32 14.94
N HIS A 116 -12.40 6.72 15.79
CA HIS A 116 -11.35 5.85 16.33
C HIS A 116 -11.88 4.67 17.17
N GLU A 117 -13.03 4.85 17.82
CA GLU A 117 -13.67 3.81 18.63
C GLU A 117 -14.61 2.89 17.83
N GLN A 118 -14.78 3.15 16.53
CA GLN A 118 -15.82 2.53 15.71
C GLN A 118 -15.21 1.70 14.59
N VAL A 119 -15.74 0.48 14.42
CA VAL A 119 -15.37 -0.39 13.32
C VAL A 119 -16.37 -0.21 12.17
N PRO A 120 -15.94 0.17 10.95
CA PRO A 120 -16.84 0.36 9.83
C PRO A 120 -17.54 -0.94 9.46
N THR A 121 -18.80 -0.82 9.03
CA THR A 121 -19.51 -1.91 8.34
C THR A 121 -19.54 -1.64 6.85
N VAL A 122 -19.26 -2.67 6.05
CA VAL A 122 -19.19 -2.54 4.60
C VAL A 122 -20.51 -3.00 3.99
N LYS A 123 -21.11 -2.19 3.12
CA LYS A 123 -22.24 -2.61 2.27
C LYS A 123 -21.95 -2.23 0.82
N GLY A 124 -21.50 -3.22 0.04
CA GLY A 124 -21.04 -3.00 -1.33
C GLY A 124 -19.78 -2.12 -1.35
N ASN A 125 -19.84 -0.98 -2.02
CA ASN A 125 -18.73 0.00 -2.08
C ASN A 125 -18.89 1.18 -1.11
N LYS A 126 -19.76 1.05 -0.09
CA LYS A 126 -20.01 2.08 0.92
C LYS A 126 -19.57 1.60 2.29
N LEU A 127 -18.87 2.48 3.01
CA LEU A 127 -18.51 2.31 4.41
C LEU A 127 -19.52 3.06 5.29
N TYR A 128 -20.09 2.37 6.26
CA TYR A 128 -21.00 2.93 7.25
C TYR A 128 -20.29 2.97 8.61
N VAL A 129 -20.18 4.17 9.18
CA VAL A 129 -19.62 4.38 10.52
C VAL A 129 -20.64 5.17 11.33
N THR A 130 -20.85 4.78 12.59
CA THR A 130 -21.76 5.45 13.50
C THR A 130 -20.95 6.17 14.56
N ALA A 131 -20.77 7.48 14.43
CA ALA A 131 -20.21 8.32 15.48
C ALA A 131 -21.33 8.64 16.50
N ARG A 132 -21.11 8.39 17.79
CA ARG A 132 -22.01 8.75 18.89
C ARG A 132 -21.29 9.65 19.89
#